data_AF-A0A7V3T153-F1
#
_entry.id   AF-A0A7V3T153-F1
#
_cell.length_a   1.000
_cell.length_b   1.000
_cell.length_c   1.000
_cell.angle_alpha   90.00
_cell.angle_beta   90.00
_cell.angle_gamma   90.00
#
_symmetry.space_group_name_H-M   'P 1'
#
loop_
_entity.id
_entity.type
_entity.pdbx_description
1 polymer ?
#
loop_
_entity_poly.entity_id
_entity_poly.type
_entity_poly.pdbx_seq_one_letter_code
_entity_poly.pdbx_strand_id
1 'polypeptide(L)' 'MRILIKNGHIIDVKAKIDGIFDILIEDGKILEIGNGFETTNVDLIDAEG' A
#
# COMPACT_ATOMS: atom_id res chain seq x y z
N MET A 1 6.88 -9.13 -9.53
CA MET A 1 5.42 -9.16 -9.25
C MET A 1 5.09 -7.88 -8.50
N ARG A 2 4.08 -7.12 -8.93
CA ARG A 2 3.71 -5.86 -8.28
C ARG A 2 2.32 -5.95 -7.71
N ILE A 3 2.16 -5.57 -6.44
CA ILE A 3 0.89 -5.55 -5.74
C ILE A 3 0.64 -4.11 -5.29
N LEU A 4 -0.57 -3.63 -5.50
CA LEU A 4 -1.03 -2.34 -4.99
C LEU A 4 -2.17 -2.57 -4.01
N ILE A 5 -1.94 -2.26 -2.74
CA ILE A 5 -2.98 -2.30 -1.72
C ILE A 5 -3.52 -0.88 -1.59
N LYS A 6 -4.82 -0.66 -1.81
CA LYS A 6 -5.46 0.65 -1.68
C LYS A 6 -6.35 0.74 -0.45
N ASN A 7 -6.53 1.97 0.05
CA ASN A 7 -7.46 2.33 1.12
C ASN A 7 -7.27 1.53 2.43
N GLY A 8 -6.07 1.02 2.70
CA GLY A 8 -5.80 0.22 3.89
C GLY A 8 -5.47 1.08 5.11
N HIS A 9 -5.99 0.71 6.29
CA HIS A 9 -5.53 1.32 7.55
C HIS A 9 -4.19 0.71 7.96
N ILE A 10 -3.12 1.45 7.73
CA ILE A 10 -1.76 1.04 8.13
C ILE A 10 -1.52 1.44 9.57
N ILE A 11 -1.10 0.48 10.38
CA ILE A 11 -0.64 0.68 11.76
C ILE A 11 0.79 0.15 11.86
N ASP A 12 1.77 1.05 11.81
CA ASP A 12 3.19 0.74 12.01
C ASP A 12 3.75 1.59 13.17
N VAL A 13 3.95 0.94 14.31
CA VAL A 13 4.49 1.56 15.54
C VAL A 13 5.93 2.04 15.35
N LYS A 14 6.74 1.35 14.55
CA LYS A 14 8.16 1.72 14.35
C LYS A 14 8.28 2.94 13.46
N ALA A 15 7.48 3.01 12.40
CA ALA A 15 7.43 4.15 11.50
C ALA A 15 6.56 5.31 12.02
N LYS A 16 5.81 5.09 13.14
CA LYS A 16 4.80 6.01 13.68
C LYS A 16 3.73 6.39 12.64
N ILE A 17 3.31 5.40 11.85
CA ILE A 17 2.26 5.53 10.85
C ILE A 17 0.98 4.94 11.45
N ASP A 18 -0.09 5.73 11.43
CA ASP A 18 -1.44 5.34 11.83
C ASP A 18 -2.43 6.12 10.97
N GLY A 19 -3.02 5.46 9.97
CA GLY A 19 -3.99 6.09 9.08
C GLY A 19 -4.27 5.31 7.80
N ILE A 20 -5.16 5.86 6.96
CA ILE A 20 -5.50 5.29 5.66
C ILE A 20 -4.41 5.64 4.64
N PHE A 21 -3.82 4.61 4.04
CA PHE A 21 -2.77 4.71 3.05
C PHE A 21 -2.83 3.58 2.03
N ASP A 22 -2.24 3.84 0.88
CA ASP A 22 -1.93 2.87 -0.15
C ASP A 22 -0.50 2.32 0.02
N ILE A 23 -0.30 1.03 -0.27
CA ILE A 23 1.01 0.37 -0.24
C ILE A 23 1.32 -0.20 -1.62
N LEU A 24 2.45 0.21 -2.18
CA LEU A 24 3.00 -0.39 -3.39
C LEU A 24 4.10 -1.39 -3.02
N ILE A 25 3.92 -2.63 -3.47
CA ILE A 25 4.85 -3.74 -3.23
C ILE A 25 5.41 -4.19 -4.58
N GLU A 26 6.74 -4.30 -4.67
CA GLU A 26 7.44 -4.86 -5.84
C GLU A 26 8.38 -5.97 -5.37
N ASP A 27 8.27 -7.14 -5.99
CA ASP A 27 9.11 -8.31 -5.73
C ASP A 27 9.19 -8.70 -4.24
N GLY A 28 8.03 -8.63 -3.57
CA GLY A 28 7.86 -9.00 -2.17
C GLY A 28 8.41 -7.98 -1.17
N LYS A 29 8.81 -6.79 -1.63
CA LYS A 29 9.26 -5.68 -0.79
C LYS A 29 8.34 -4.48 -0.94
N ILE A 30 8.13 -3.75 0.15
CA ILE A 30 7.44 -2.47 0.11
C ILE A 30 8.33 -1.50 -0.67
N LEU A 31 7.82 -1.02 -1.80
CA LEU A 31 8.47 0.01 -2.60
C LEU A 31 8.16 1.39 -2.02
N GLU A 32 6.88 1.64 -1.73
CA GLU A 32 6.40 2.93 -1.24
C GLU A 32 5.10 2.80 -0.44
N ILE A 33 4.91 3.71 0.52
CA ILE A 33 3.67 3.89 1.28
C ILE A 33 3.24 5.35 1.09
N GLY A 34 2.00 5.57 0.67
CA GLY A 34 1.54 6.89 0.25
C GLY A 34 0.06 6.88 -0.08
N ASN A 35 -0.40 7.87 -0.84
CA ASN A 35 -1.80 7.95 -1.28
C ASN A 35 -1.85 8.32 -2.77
N GLY A 36 -2.81 7.76 -3.50
CA GLY A 36 -3.06 8.14 -4.88
C GLY A 36 -2.11 7.48 -5.89
N PHE A 37 -1.65 6.28 -5.60
CA PHE A 37 -0.87 5.52 -6.58
C PHE A 37 -1.77 5.07 -7.73
N GLU A 38 -1.39 5.49 -8.93
CA GLU A 38 -2.01 5.10 -10.20
C GLU A 38 -0.96 4.27 -10.97
N THR A 39 -0.89 2.97 -10.69
CA THR A 39 0.04 2.06 -11.40
C THR A 39 -0.75 1.08 -12.26
N THR A 40 -0.27 0.90 -13.49
CA THR A 40 -0.78 -0.11 -14.43
C THR A 40 -0.03 -1.44 -14.25
N ASN A 41 -0.72 -2.57 -14.50
CA ASN A 41 -0.16 -3.93 -14.41
C ASN A 41 0.28 -4.35 -12.99
N VAL A 42 -0.58 -4.07 -12.00
CA VAL A 42 -0.42 -4.50 -10.60
C VAL A 42 -1.58 -5.40 -10.21
N ASP A 43 -1.32 -6.28 -9.26
CA ASP A 43 -2.38 -6.97 -8.53
C ASP A 43 -2.99 -5.98 -7.53
N LEU A 44 -4.16 -5.44 -7.86
CA LEU A 44 -4.88 -4.50 -7.02
C LEU A 44 -5.63 -5.24 -5.92
N ILE A 45 -5.41 -4.82 -4.68
CA ILE A 45 -6.14 -5.29 -3.50
C ILE A 45 -6.77 -4.06 -2.84
N ASP A 46 -8.09 -4.03 -2.75
CA ASP A 46 -8.79 -3.00 -1.99
C ASP A 46 -8.95 -3.47 -0.54
N ALA A 47 -8.43 -2.68 0.39
CA ALA A 47 -8.44 -2.96 1.82
C ALA A 47 -9.36 -2.00 2.60
N GLU A 48 -10.31 -1.35 1.90
CA GLU A 48 -11.36 -0.54 2.54
C GLU A 48 -12.22 -1.40 3.50
N GLY A 49 -12.26 -1.02 4.79
CA GLY A 49 -13.05 -1.66 5.85
C GLY A 49 -12.45 -1.51 7.22
#